data_AF-A0A2N7X9A8-F1
#
_entry.id   AF-A0A2N7X9A8-F1
#
_cell.length_a   1.000
_cell.length_b   1.000
_cell.length_c   1.000
_cell.angle_alpha   90.00
_cell.angle_beta   90.00
_cell.angle_gamma   90.00
#
_symmetry.space_group_name_H-M   'P 1'
#
loop_
_entity.id
_entity.type
_entity.pdbx_description
1 polymer ?
#
loop_
_entity_poly.entity_id
_entity_poly.type
_entity_poly.pdbx_seq_one_letter_code
_entity_poly.pdbx_strand_id
1 'polypeptide(L)'
;MFIFWGRKLVYRKHGYVADFCPICREPRAFKLQRVGSAGHVYNISVGEGRLVGYHRSCLTCSTPVESELSTYAGVAKARAALPELMAETYPNLESAWRDRLALEERVRTALPSLQPEERRELIRDPFIALSTKVERYFASSRVNWRDILMILVAFVVMIIGSVTVGMIEPEDSNYGIYFFMALGLAMVVWQIKSTSRRYMVRQIVPALASALAPLKPTREEIDATLSELHKEQLRLASKLPAKALFSRLGETGKSTAS
;
A
#
# COMPACT_ATOMS: atom_id res chain seq x y z
N MET A 1 -9.15 34.77 1.64
CA MET A 1 -7.99 34.05 1.08
C MET A 1 -7.61 32.94 2.06
N PHE A 2 -7.88 31.67 1.74
CA PHE A 2 -7.56 30.55 2.62
C PHE A 2 -6.16 30.01 2.28
N ILE A 3 -5.20 30.18 3.19
CA ILE A 3 -3.85 29.63 3.05
C ILE A 3 -3.84 28.24 3.70
N PHE A 4 -3.67 27.19 2.90
CA PHE A 4 -3.54 25.82 3.40
C PHE A 4 -2.09 25.55 3.81
N TRP A 5 -1.81 25.66 5.11
CA TRP A 5 -0.51 25.39 5.73
C TRP A 5 -0.58 24.12 6.59
N GLY A 6 0.44 23.27 6.49
CA GLY A 6 0.56 22.05 7.27
C GLY A 6 1.96 21.43 7.19
N ARG A 7 2.14 20.27 7.83
CA ARG A 7 3.37 19.46 7.72
C ARG A 7 3.11 18.26 6.82
N LYS A 8 4.03 18.01 5.89
CA LYS A 8 3.98 16.86 4.97
C LYS A 8 5.28 16.08 5.02
N LEU A 9 5.17 14.76 4.98
CA LEU A 9 6.34 13.89 4.86
C LEU A 9 6.91 13.97 3.43
N VAL A 10 8.19 14.25 3.35
CA VAL A 10 8.98 14.31 2.12
C VAL A 10 9.96 13.13 2.14
N TYR A 11 9.97 12.37 1.05
CA TYR A 11 10.83 11.20 0.91
C TYR A 11 11.91 11.50 -0.11
N ARG A 12 13.18 11.46 0.29
CA ARG A 12 14.33 11.65 -0.59
C ARG A 12 15.14 10.38 -0.66
N LYS A 13 15.61 10.01 -1.86
CA LYS A 13 16.49 8.85 -2.04
C LYS A 13 17.79 9.11 -1.27
N HIS A 14 18.18 8.17 -0.43
CA HIS A 14 19.46 8.19 0.26
C HIS A 14 20.46 7.23 -0.40
N GLY A 15 20.00 6.03 -0.77
CA GLY A 15 20.81 5.05 -1.48
C GLY A 15 20.12 3.68 -1.56
N TYR A 16 20.90 2.62 -1.53
CA TYR A 16 20.44 1.23 -1.55
C TYR A 16 21.14 0.43 -0.45
N VAL A 17 20.41 -0.54 0.10
CA VAL A 17 20.88 -1.45 1.17
C VAL A 17 20.31 -2.84 0.95
N ALA A 18 20.96 -3.86 1.50
CA ALA A 18 20.41 -5.20 1.61
C ALA A 18 19.85 -5.45 3.01
N ASP A 19 18.69 -6.09 3.10
CA ASP A 19 18.04 -6.38 4.37
C ASP A 19 16.94 -7.47 4.18
N PHE A 20 16.30 -7.93 5.23
CA PHE A 20 15.19 -8.89 5.18
C PHE A 20 13.87 -8.20 4.80
N CYS A 21 13.06 -8.83 3.93
CA CYS A 21 11.74 -8.32 3.56
C CYS A 21 10.61 -9.15 4.20
N PRO A 22 9.72 -8.56 5.03
CA PRO A 22 8.64 -9.31 5.67
C PRO A 22 7.56 -9.81 4.69
N ILE A 23 7.49 -9.22 3.49
CA ILE A 23 6.52 -9.61 2.46
C ILE A 23 7.09 -10.66 1.51
N CYS A 24 8.35 -10.50 1.08
CA CYS A 24 9.03 -11.51 0.25
C CYS A 24 9.56 -12.68 1.08
N ARG A 25 9.65 -12.53 2.40
CA ARG A 25 10.11 -13.54 3.36
C ARG A 25 11.55 -14.04 3.14
N GLU A 26 12.40 -13.14 2.65
CA GLU A 26 13.80 -13.44 2.35
C GLU A 26 14.64 -12.15 2.27
N PRO A 27 15.97 -12.25 2.27
CA PRO A 27 16.86 -11.13 2.02
C PRO A 27 16.63 -10.53 0.63
N ARG A 28 16.46 -9.22 0.56
CA ARG A 28 16.20 -8.49 -0.69
C ARG A 28 16.97 -7.17 -0.72
N ALA A 29 17.10 -6.60 -1.91
CA ALA A 29 17.64 -5.27 -2.10
C ALA A 29 16.55 -4.22 -1.84
N PHE A 30 16.91 -3.13 -1.17
CA PHE A 30 16.01 -2.05 -0.80
C PHE A 30 16.51 -0.71 -1.32
N LYS A 31 15.57 0.18 -1.63
CA LYS A 31 15.83 1.62 -1.78
C LYS A 31 15.69 2.28 -0.42
N LEU A 32 16.78 2.83 0.10
CA LEU A 32 16.79 3.59 1.35
C LEU A 32 16.41 5.05 1.07
N GLN A 33 15.52 5.59 1.90
CA GLN A 33 14.96 6.92 1.75
C GLN A 33 15.01 7.66 3.08
N ARG A 34 15.50 8.90 3.04
CA ARG A 34 15.37 9.86 4.12
C ARG A 34 13.93 10.36 4.18
N VAL A 35 13.34 10.34 5.37
CA VAL A 35 11.99 10.84 5.64
C VAL A 35 12.12 12.16 6.39
N GLY A 36 11.73 13.26 5.74
CA GLY A 36 11.69 14.58 6.35
C GLY A 36 10.27 15.08 6.57
N SER A 37 10.04 15.92 7.58
CA SER A 37 8.81 16.67 7.78
C SER A 37 9.04 18.10 7.31
N ALA A 38 8.42 18.48 6.19
CA ALA A 38 8.54 19.82 5.62
C ALA A 38 7.21 20.58 5.78
N GLY A 39 7.30 21.88 6.04
CA GLY A 39 6.16 22.78 5.88
C GLY A 39 5.75 22.84 4.41
N HIS A 40 4.45 22.86 4.14
CA HIS A 40 3.94 23.09 2.79
C HIS A 40 2.98 24.27 2.76
N VAL A 41 2.94 24.94 1.61
CA VAL A 41 1.92 25.91 1.24
C VAL A 41 1.29 25.37 -0.05
N TYR A 42 -0.03 25.22 -0.09
CA TYR A 42 -0.75 24.63 -1.25
C TYR A 42 -0.20 23.27 -1.71
N ASN A 43 0.14 22.37 -0.77
CA ASN A 43 0.73 21.03 -1.03
C ASN A 43 2.15 21.00 -1.64
N ILE A 44 2.76 22.16 -1.92
CA ILE A 44 4.14 22.29 -2.36
C ILE A 44 5.03 22.40 -1.11
N SER A 45 5.88 21.41 -0.89
CA SER A 45 6.83 21.39 0.23
C SER A 45 8.03 22.29 -0.07
N VAL A 46 8.41 23.15 0.87
CA VAL A 46 9.62 23.97 0.78
C VAL A 46 10.78 23.22 1.44
N GLY A 47 11.77 22.79 0.65
CA GLY A 47 12.96 22.10 1.15
C GLY A 47 12.77 20.62 1.53
N GLU A 48 13.77 20.04 2.21
CA GLU A 48 13.74 18.64 2.63
C GLU A 48 13.12 18.39 4.01
N GLY A 49 12.85 19.46 4.76
CA GLY A 49 12.28 19.37 6.10
C GLY A 49 13.19 18.77 7.17
N ARG A 50 12.70 18.80 8.42
CA ARG A 50 13.37 18.21 9.59
C ARG A 50 13.36 16.69 9.47
N LEU A 51 14.49 16.03 9.71
CA LEU A 51 14.59 14.56 9.68
C LEU A 51 13.60 13.96 10.69
N VAL A 52 12.78 13.03 10.22
CA VAL A 52 11.86 12.22 11.05
C VAL A 52 12.40 10.81 11.20
N GLY A 53 13.03 10.26 10.16
CA GLY A 53 13.61 8.92 10.19
C GLY A 53 14.06 8.45 8.81
N TYR A 54 14.31 7.16 8.68
CA TYR A 54 14.63 6.51 7.42
C TYR A 54 13.62 5.39 7.13
N HIS A 55 13.31 5.20 5.85
CA HIS A 55 12.53 4.06 5.41
C HIS A 55 13.27 3.35 4.29
N ARG A 56 13.10 2.04 4.23
CA ARG A 56 13.59 1.21 3.14
C ARG A 56 12.40 0.64 2.38
N SER A 57 12.42 0.73 1.05
CA SER A 57 11.38 0.13 0.20
C SER A 57 11.98 -1.03 -0.59
N CYS A 58 11.41 -2.23 -0.42
CA CYS A 58 11.89 -3.42 -1.12
C CYS A 58 11.79 -3.21 -2.64
N LEU A 59 12.86 -3.51 -3.38
CA LEU A 59 12.89 -3.34 -4.84
C LEU A 59 12.01 -4.37 -5.58
N THR A 60 11.60 -5.44 -4.91
CA THR A 60 10.73 -6.48 -5.47
C THR A 60 9.25 -6.16 -5.22
N CYS A 61 8.81 -6.09 -3.95
CA CYS A 61 7.39 -5.90 -3.62
C CYS A 61 6.99 -4.43 -3.37
N SER A 62 7.95 -3.51 -3.36
CA SER A 62 7.73 -2.07 -3.07
C SER A 62 7.06 -1.81 -1.71
N THR A 63 7.15 -2.75 -0.77
CA THR A 63 6.66 -2.53 0.60
C THR A 63 7.66 -1.68 1.35
N PRO A 64 7.24 -0.53 1.90
CA PRO A 64 8.08 0.26 2.77
C PRO A 64 8.15 -0.36 4.16
N VAL A 65 9.35 -0.39 4.73
CA VAL A 65 9.63 -0.82 6.10
C VAL A 65 10.40 0.30 6.78
N GLU A 66 10.14 0.51 8.07
CA GLU A 66 10.93 1.42 8.88
C GLU A 66 12.37 0.92 9.04
N SER A 67 13.30 1.84 9.21
CA SER A 67 14.72 1.52 9.16
C SER A 67 15.52 2.60 9.85
N GLU A 68 16.62 2.20 10.48
CA GLU A 68 17.58 3.12 11.07
C GLU A 68 18.89 3.05 10.28
N LEU A 69 19.54 4.21 10.13
CA LEU A 69 20.81 4.27 9.41
C LEU A 69 21.93 3.54 10.15
N SER A 70 21.83 3.49 11.49
CA SER A 70 22.75 2.78 12.41
C SER A 70 22.76 1.26 12.21
N THR A 71 21.72 0.67 11.63
CA THR A 71 21.65 -0.76 11.34
C THR A 71 22.65 -1.18 10.27
N TYR A 72 23.05 -0.27 9.38
CA TYR A 72 23.88 -0.58 8.22
C TYR A 72 25.32 -0.13 8.42
N ALA A 73 26.26 -0.95 7.95
CA ALA A 73 27.68 -0.60 7.91
C ALA A 73 27.97 0.51 6.88
N GLY A 74 27.15 0.59 5.82
CA GLY A 74 27.29 1.55 4.73
C GLY A 74 26.02 1.64 3.89
N VAL A 75 26.00 2.57 2.94
CA VAL A 75 24.88 2.75 2.02
C VAL A 75 25.42 2.89 0.59
N ALA A 76 25.02 1.98 -0.28
CA ALA A 76 25.42 2.01 -1.69
C ALA A 76 24.71 3.15 -2.43
N LYS A 77 25.45 3.94 -3.21
CA LYS A 77 24.88 5.06 -4.00
C LYS A 77 24.08 4.58 -5.20
N ALA A 78 24.54 3.50 -5.82
CA ALA A 78 23.96 2.89 -7.02
C ALA A 78 23.24 1.57 -6.68
N ARG A 79 22.36 1.15 -7.57
CA ARG A 79 21.71 -0.16 -7.46
C ARG A 79 22.75 -1.22 -7.84
N ALA A 80 22.90 -2.23 -7.00
CA ALA A 80 23.83 -3.34 -7.17
C ALA A 80 23.12 -4.68 -6.98
N ALA A 81 23.80 -5.78 -7.24
CA ALA A 81 23.27 -7.12 -6.99
C ALA A 81 23.12 -7.35 -5.47
N LEU A 82 22.23 -8.27 -5.07
CA LEU A 82 21.98 -8.54 -3.65
C LEU A 82 23.26 -8.95 -2.89
N PRO A 83 24.12 -9.86 -3.39
CA PRO A 83 25.34 -10.24 -2.67
C PRO A 83 26.32 -9.07 -2.46
N GLU A 84 26.44 -8.19 -3.46
CA GLU A 84 27.27 -6.98 -3.39
C GLU A 84 26.74 -6.02 -2.32
N LEU A 85 25.43 -5.76 -2.34
CA LEU A 85 24.78 -4.93 -1.32
C LEU A 85 24.89 -5.53 0.08
N MET A 86 24.80 -6.86 0.22
CA MET A 86 24.97 -7.52 1.52
C MET A 86 26.38 -7.30 2.05
N ALA A 87 27.41 -7.55 1.23
CA ALA A 87 28.80 -7.35 1.62
C ALA A 87 29.11 -5.88 2.00
N GLU A 88 28.58 -4.92 1.24
CA GLU A 88 28.86 -3.49 1.44
C GLU A 88 28.03 -2.87 2.59
N THR A 89 26.75 -3.21 2.70
CA THR A 89 25.80 -2.46 3.54
C THR A 89 25.38 -3.19 4.80
N TYR A 90 25.30 -4.52 4.77
CA TYR A 90 24.85 -5.32 5.91
C TYR A 90 25.54 -6.70 5.94
N PRO A 91 26.86 -6.77 6.18
CA PRO A 91 27.62 -8.03 6.07
C PRO A 91 27.15 -9.10 7.04
N ASN A 92 26.60 -8.70 8.19
CA ASN A 92 26.10 -9.60 9.23
C ASN A 92 24.60 -9.95 9.07
N LEU A 93 23.98 -9.68 7.92
CA LEU A 93 22.53 -9.86 7.71
C LEU A 93 22.05 -11.26 8.07
N GLU A 94 22.75 -12.31 7.64
CA GLU A 94 22.35 -13.70 7.91
C GLU A 94 22.40 -14.02 9.41
N SER A 95 23.41 -13.51 10.13
CA SER A 95 23.48 -13.67 11.57
C SER A 95 22.42 -12.86 12.31
N ALA A 96 22.15 -11.62 11.86
CA ALA A 96 21.17 -10.73 12.48
C ALA A 96 19.73 -11.25 12.31
N TRP A 97 19.45 -11.93 11.20
CA TRP A 97 18.13 -12.47 10.88
C TRP A 97 18.06 -14.00 10.99
N ARG A 98 19.02 -14.66 11.65
CA ARG A 98 19.13 -16.13 11.70
C ARG A 98 17.83 -16.79 12.10
N ASP A 99 17.23 -16.35 13.21
CA ASP A 99 16.01 -16.94 13.75
C ASP A 99 14.83 -16.77 12.81
N ARG A 100 14.71 -15.60 12.17
CA ARG A 100 13.65 -15.35 11.19
C ARG A 100 13.85 -16.18 9.92
N LEU A 101 15.08 -16.30 9.43
CA LEU A 101 15.39 -17.12 8.26
C LEU A 101 15.12 -18.61 8.53
N ALA A 102 15.45 -19.09 9.72
CA ALA A 102 15.10 -20.44 10.16
C ALA A 102 13.57 -20.64 10.22
N LEU A 103 12.83 -19.66 10.74
CA LEU A 103 11.37 -19.70 10.76
C LEU A 103 10.77 -19.79 9.34
N GLU A 104 11.25 -18.97 8.40
CA GLU A 104 10.77 -19.03 7.01
C GLU A 104 11.13 -20.36 6.34
N GLU A 105 12.27 -20.96 6.68
CA GLU A 105 12.62 -22.30 6.20
C GLU A 105 11.67 -23.38 6.75
N ARG A 106 11.27 -23.30 8.02
CA ARG A 106 10.23 -24.19 8.59
C ARG A 106 8.89 -24.00 7.89
N VAL A 107 8.51 -22.76 7.56
CA VAL A 107 7.28 -22.48 6.80
C VAL A 107 7.30 -23.19 5.44
N ARG A 108 8.47 -23.21 4.77
CA ARG A 108 8.62 -23.89 3.47
C ARG A 108 8.60 -25.41 3.57
N THR A 109 9.29 -25.98 4.56
CA THR A 109 9.60 -27.42 4.61
C THR A 109 8.70 -28.22 5.54
N ALA A 110 8.17 -27.61 6.60
CA ALA A 110 7.50 -28.29 7.69
C ALA A 110 6.29 -27.49 8.21
N LEU A 111 5.42 -27.01 7.31
CA LEU A 111 4.22 -26.25 7.69
C LEU A 111 3.37 -26.89 8.82
N PRO A 112 3.16 -28.23 8.87
CA PRO A 112 2.40 -28.85 9.96
C PRO A 112 3.06 -28.82 11.34
N SER A 113 4.37 -28.50 11.44
CA SER A 113 5.09 -28.43 12.72
C SER A 113 4.99 -27.08 13.40
N LEU A 114 4.42 -26.07 12.73
CA LEU A 114 4.21 -24.74 13.30
C LEU A 114 3.14 -24.80 14.38
N GLN A 115 3.40 -24.14 15.51
CA GLN A 115 2.38 -23.99 16.55
C GLN A 115 1.22 -23.13 16.04
N PRO A 116 -0.03 -23.37 16.50
CA PRO A 116 -1.18 -22.59 16.05
C PRO A 116 -1.03 -21.07 16.24
N GLU A 117 -0.42 -20.63 17.34
CA GLU A 117 -0.20 -19.20 17.58
C GLU A 117 0.92 -18.60 16.72
N GLU A 118 2.03 -19.32 16.51
CA GLU A 118 3.08 -18.90 15.57
C GLU A 118 2.50 -18.75 14.16
N ARG A 119 1.62 -19.68 13.75
CA ARG A 119 0.94 -19.64 12.46
C ARG A 119 0.04 -18.41 12.35
N ARG A 120 -0.74 -18.11 13.38
CA ARG A 120 -1.61 -16.92 13.41
C ARG A 120 -0.80 -15.64 13.31
N GLU A 121 0.31 -15.53 14.03
CA GLU A 121 1.21 -14.38 13.94
C GLU A 121 1.80 -14.22 12.53
N LEU A 122 2.29 -15.32 11.95
CA LEU A 122 2.83 -15.34 10.58
C LEU A 122 1.80 -14.96 9.50
N ILE A 123 0.51 -15.24 9.73
CA ILE A 123 -0.58 -14.79 8.85
C ILE A 123 -0.84 -13.30 9.06
N ARG A 124 -0.81 -12.81 10.30
CA ARG A 124 -1.07 -11.41 10.65
C ARG A 124 0.03 -10.46 10.18
N ASP A 125 1.29 -10.87 10.28
CA ASP A 125 2.49 -10.07 9.95
C ASP A 125 2.41 -9.34 8.59
N PRO A 126 2.11 -10.01 7.45
CA PRO A 126 1.97 -9.34 6.16
C PRO A 126 0.88 -8.26 6.12
N PHE A 127 -0.21 -8.42 6.88
CA PHE A 127 -1.26 -7.40 6.95
C PHE A 127 -0.75 -6.14 7.66
N ILE A 128 -0.05 -6.29 8.78
CA ILE A 128 0.52 -5.14 9.49
C ILE A 128 1.57 -4.45 8.62
N ALA A 129 2.48 -5.21 8.01
CA ALA A 129 3.51 -4.63 7.15
C ALA A 129 2.93 -3.88 5.93
N LEU A 130 1.82 -4.37 5.37
CA LEU A 130 1.12 -3.69 4.27
C LEU A 130 0.17 -2.59 4.74
N SER A 131 -0.27 -2.57 6.01
CA SER A 131 -1.15 -1.52 6.54
C SER A 131 -0.46 -0.16 6.43
N THR A 132 0.84 -0.07 6.76
CA THR A 132 1.63 1.15 6.61
C THR A 132 1.66 1.64 5.15
N LYS A 133 1.74 0.73 4.18
CA LYS A 133 1.69 1.06 2.74
C LYS A 133 0.31 1.62 2.34
N VAL A 134 -0.76 1.04 2.88
CA VAL A 134 -2.15 1.48 2.67
C VAL A 134 -2.41 2.85 3.31
N GLU A 135 -2.00 3.04 4.56
CA GLU A 135 -2.16 4.28 5.29
C GLU A 135 -1.43 5.43 4.60
N ARG A 136 -0.18 5.21 4.16
CA ARG A 136 0.57 6.23 3.39
C ARG A 136 -0.13 6.60 2.09
N TYR A 137 -0.71 5.63 1.39
CA TYR A 137 -1.46 5.89 0.17
C TYR A 137 -2.67 6.78 0.45
N PHE A 138 -3.46 6.45 1.46
CA PHE A 138 -4.67 7.20 1.81
C PHE A 138 -4.41 8.50 2.59
N ALA A 139 -3.24 8.65 3.21
CA ALA A 139 -2.80 9.90 3.83
C ALA A 139 -2.23 10.89 2.80
N SER A 140 -1.60 10.38 1.74
CA SER A 140 -1.18 11.23 0.63
C SER A 140 -2.41 11.58 -0.21
N SER A 141 -2.89 12.83 -0.16
CA SER A 141 -3.94 13.34 -1.06
C SER A 141 -3.48 13.39 -2.52
N ARG A 142 -3.15 12.24 -3.09
CA ARG A 142 -2.77 12.09 -4.49
C ARG A 142 -4.04 11.84 -5.29
N VAL A 143 -4.79 12.91 -5.53
CA VAL A 143 -5.76 12.90 -6.61
C VAL A 143 -4.94 12.82 -7.89
N ASN A 144 -5.01 11.67 -8.59
CA ASN A 144 -4.33 11.53 -9.86
C ASN A 144 -4.97 12.51 -10.86
N TRP A 145 -4.20 13.10 -11.76
CA TRP A 145 -4.73 13.95 -12.83
C TRP A 145 -5.89 13.28 -13.59
N ARG A 146 -5.82 11.95 -13.78
CA ARG A 146 -6.91 11.17 -14.38
C ARG A 146 -8.19 11.20 -13.55
N ASP A 147 -8.09 11.18 -12.23
CA ASP A 147 -9.25 11.29 -11.34
C ASP A 147 -9.83 12.71 -11.38
N ILE A 148 -8.98 13.75 -11.47
CA ILE A 148 -9.42 15.14 -11.66
C ILE A 148 -10.17 15.29 -12.98
N LEU A 149 -9.64 14.74 -14.08
CA LEU A 149 -10.28 14.80 -15.39
C LEU A 149 -11.66 14.13 -15.38
N MET A 150 -11.81 12.97 -14.72
CA MET A 150 -13.10 12.28 -14.61
C MET A 150 -14.11 13.08 -13.77
N ILE A 151 -13.66 13.74 -12.69
CA ILE A 151 -14.51 14.65 -11.91
C ILE A 151 -14.98 15.81 -12.79
N LEU A 152 -14.07 16.40 -13.57
CA LEU A 152 -14.40 17.50 -14.48
C LEU A 152 -15.40 17.08 -15.56
N VAL A 153 -15.24 15.89 -16.14
CA VAL A 153 -16.21 15.32 -17.09
C VAL A 153 -17.59 15.15 -16.43
N ALA A 154 -17.66 14.66 -15.19
CA ALA A 154 -18.92 14.54 -14.46
C ALA A 154 -19.59 15.92 -14.25
N PHE A 155 -18.81 16.96 -13.92
CA PHE A 155 -19.33 18.34 -13.84
C PHE A 155 -19.84 18.86 -15.19
N VAL A 156 -19.13 18.60 -16.28
CA VAL A 156 -19.56 19.01 -17.63
C VAL A 156 -20.86 18.32 -18.03
N VAL A 157 -20.97 17.01 -17.79
CA VAL A 157 -22.21 16.24 -18.05
C VAL A 157 -23.36 16.79 -17.20
N MET A 158 -23.11 17.16 -15.95
CA MET A 158 -24.11 17.75 -15.07
C MET A 158 -24.64 19.08 -15.64
N ILE A 159 -23.75 19.99 -16.05
CA ILE A 159 -24.12 21.31 -16.57
C ILE A 159 -24.86 21.18 -17.91
N ILE A 160 -24.29 20.42 -18.85
CA ILE A 160 -24.89 20.24 -20.19
C ILE A 160 -26.26 19.57 -20.06
N GLY A 161 -26.36 18.52 -19.25
CA GLY A 161 -27.62 17.83 -18.99
C GLY A 161 -28.71 18.75 -18.47
N SER A 162 -28.41 19.57 -17.46
CA SER A 162 -29.36 20.55 -16.91
C SER A 162 -29.78 21.60 -17.94
N VAL A 163 -28.86 22.13 -18.74
CA VAL A 163 -29.18 23.11 -19.79
C VAL A 163 -30.07 22.50 -20.86
N THR A 164 -29.78 21.27 -21.30
CA THR A 164 -30.58 20.59 -22.33
C THR A 164 -32.02 20.34 -21.89
N VAL A 165 -32.24 19.98 -20.61
CA VAL A 165 -33.60 19.83 -20.07
C VAL A 165 -34.33 21.17 -20.06
N GLY A 166 -33.68 22.24 -19.61
CA GLY A 166 -34.28 23.58 -19.59
C GLY A 166 -34.60 24.15 -20.98
N MET A 167 -33.94 23.67 -22.04
CA MET A 167 -34.25 24.05 -23.43
C MET A 167 -35.46 23.29 -24.01
N ILE A 168 -35.75 22.08 -23.51
CA ILE A 168 -36.82 21.22 -24.04
C ILE A 168 -38.11 21.41 -23.25
N GLU A 169 -38.02 21.37 -21.92
CA GLU A 169 -39.16 21.51 -20.99
C GLU A 169 -38.83 22.55 -19.91
N PRO A 170 -39.17 23.83 -20.15
CA PRO A 170 -38.86 24.93 -19.24
C PRO A 170 -39.55 24.79 -17.87
N GLU A 171 -40.74 24.19 -17.82
CA GLU A 171 -41.51 24.02 -16.58
C GLU A 171 -40.88 23.01 -15.61
N ASP A 172 -40.10 22.05 -16.13
CA ASP A 172 -39.44 21.00 -15.36
C ASP A 172 -37.93 21.23 -15.16
N SER A 173 -37.42 22.41 -15.52
CA SER A 173 -35.99 22.73 -15.46
C SER A 173 -35.36 22.51 -14.08
N ASN A 174 -36.13 22.74 -13.02
CA ASN A 174 -35.69 22.55 -11.63
C ASN A 174 -35.43 21.07 -11.32
N TYR A 175 -36.29 20.14 -11.78
CA TYR A 175 -36.11 18.71 -11.56
C TYR A 175 -34.90 18.16 -12.32
N GLY A 176 -34.65 18.67 -13.53
CA GLY A 176 -33.46 18.35 -14.31
C GLY A 176 -32.16 18.69 -13.57
N ILE A 177 -32.09 19.87 -12.93
CA ILE A 177 -30.93 20.28 -12.14
C ILE A 177 -30.67 19.31 -10.98
N TYR A 178 -31.68 18.98 -10.19
CA TYR A 178 -31.53 18.07 -9.05
C TYR A 178 -31.10 16.66 -9.49
N PHE A 179 -31.68 16.15 -10.57
CA PHE A 179 -31.33 14.85 -11.12
C PHE A 179 -29.86 14.79 -11.55
N PHE A 180 -29.41 15.73 -12.37
CA PHE A 180 -28.03 15.75 -12.86
C PHE A 180 -27.02 16.03 -11.75
N MET A 181 -27.39 16.83 -10.74
CA MET A 181 -26.57 17.04 -9.55
C MET A 181 -26.42 15.75 -8.73
N ALA A 182 -27.51 15.03 -8.49
CA ALA A 182 -27.47 13.75 -7.80
C ALA A 182 -26.65 12.71 -8.58
N LEU A 183 -26.81 12.67 -9.91
CA LEU A 183 -26.04 11.79 -10.79
C LEU A 183 -24.54 12.13 -10.76
N GLY A 184 -24.18 13.41 -10.86
CA GLY A 184 -22.81 13.88 -10.77
C GLY A 184 -22.16 13.51 -9.43
N LEU A 185 -22.87 13.71 -8.33
CA LEU A 185 -22.41 13.32 -6.99
C LEU A 185 -22.21 11.81 -6.89
N ALA A 186 -23.16 11.01 -7.39
CA ALA A 186 -23.05 9.55 -7.41
C ALA A 186 -21.83 9.07 -8.22
N MET A 187 -21.56 9.68 -9.39
CA MET A 187 -20.39 9.38 -10.21
C MET A 187 -19.07 9.69 -9.48
N VAL A 188 -18.98 10.83 -8.78
CA VAL A 188 -17.79 11.20 -8.00
C VAL A 188 -17.55 10.20 -6.87
N VAL A 189 -18.59 9.85 -6.11
CA VAL A 189 -18.51 8.86 -5.02
C VAL A 189 -18.09 7.49 -5.57
N TRP A 190 -18.68 7.07 -6.69
CA TRP A 190 -18.31 5.82 -7.35
C TRP A 190 -16.85 5.81 -7.81
N GLN A 191 -16.37 6.92 -8.39
CA GLN A 191 -14.98 7.08 -8.83
C GLN A 191 -13.99 6.96 -7.66
N ILE A 192 -14.25 7.66 -6.54
CA ILE A 192 -13.39 7.61 -5.34
C ILE A 192 -13.31 6.17 -4.79
N LYS A 193 -14.45 5.47 -4.72
CA LYS A 193 -14.51 4.07 -4.29
C LYS A 193 -13.76 3.15 -5.29
N SER A 194 -13.92 3.38 -6.58
CA SER A 194 -13.26 2.61 -7.64
C SER A 194 -11.74 2.77 -7.62
N THR A 195 -11.22 3.99 -7.48
CA THR A 195 -9.77 4.25 -7.39
C THR A 195 -9.15 3.58 -6.17
N SER A 196 -9.81 3.67 -5.01
CA SER A 196 -9.40 2.98 -3.78
C SER A 196 -9.33 1.46 -4.00
N ARG A 197 -10.39 0.88 -4.58
CA ARG A 197 -10.46 -0.56 -4.87
C ARG A 197 -9.40 -0.99 -5.87
N ARG A 198 -9.18 -0.24 -6.95
CA ARG A 198 -8.16 -0.52 -7.97
C ARG A 198 -6.77 -0.54 -7.37
N TYR A 199 -6.44 0.40 -6.48
CA TYR A 199 -5.17 0.40 -5.77
C TYR A 199 -5.00 -0.86 -4.92
N MET A 200 -6.00 -1.20 -4.10
CA MET A 200 -5.96 -2.41 -3.26
C MET A 200 -5.75 -3.67 -4.10
N VAL A 201 -6.54 -3.87 -5.16
CA VAL A 201 -6.47 -5.05 -6.02
C VAL A 201 -5.15 -5.13 -6.80
N ARG A 202 -4.57 -4.00 -7.21
CA ARG A 202 -3.34 -4.01 -8.02
C ARG A 202 -2.06 -4.03 -7.20
N GLN A 203 -2.03 -3.42 -6.01
CA GLN A 203 -0.79 -3.16 -5.28
C GLN A 203 -0.70 -3.88 -3.93
N ILE A 204 -1.84 -4.19 -3.31
CA ILE A 204 -1.88 -4.79 -1.97
C ILE A 204 -2.21 -6.27 -2.06
N VAL A 205 -3.28 -6.63 -2.78
CA VAL A 205 -3.73 -8.01 -2.92
C VAL A 205 -2.64 -8.93 -3.49
N PRO A 206 -1.87 -8.58 -4.54
CA PRO A 206 -0.84 -9.48 -5.06
C PRO A 206 0.32 -9.68 -4.08
N ALA A 207 0.73 -8.62 -3.38
CA ALA A 207 1.79 -8.69 -2.38
C ALA A 207 1.36 -9.53 -1.17
N LEU A 208 0.12 -9.34 -0.71
CA LEU A 208 -0.46 -10.10 0.39
C LEU A 208 -0.65 -11.58 0.00
N ALA A 209 -1.19 -11.86 -1.18
CA ALA A 209 -1.34 -13.23 -1.69
C ALA A 209 0.01 -13.94 -1.80
N SER A 210 1.04 -13.27 -2.34
CA SER A 210 2.39 -13.82 -2.42
C SER A 210 2.99 -14.11 -1.04
N ALA A 211 2.78 -13.23 -0.06
CA ALA A 211 3.28 -13.44 1.30
C ALA A 211 2.53 -14.55 2.05
N LEU A 212 1.24 -14.75 1.76
CA LEU A 212 0.39 -15.74 2.41
C LEU A 212 0.41 -17.11 1.71
N ALA A 213 0.76 -17.18 0.42
CA ALA A 213 0.74 -18.42 -0.34
C ALA A 213 1.52 -19.58 0.32
N PRO A 214 2.73 -19.37 0.89
CA PRO A 214 3.46 -20.45 1.59
C PRO A 214 2.71 -21.01 2.80
N LEU A 215 1.92 -20.19 3.48
CA LEU A 215 1.18 -20.58 4.67
C LEU A 215 -0.12 -21.33 4.36
N LYS A 216 -0.61 -21.28 3.12
CA LYS A 216 -1.90 -21.86 2.71
C LYS A 216 -3.02 -21.55 3.72
N PRO A 217 -3.31 -20.26 3.99
CA PRO A 217 -4.26 -19.89 5.03
C PRO A 217 -5.67 -20.34 4.66
N THR A 218 -6.45 -20.74 5.66
CA THR A 218 -7.87 -21.01 5.48
C THR A 218 -8.67 -19.71 5.44
N ARG A 219 -9.95 -19.82 5.05
CA ARG A 219 -10.84 -18.66 5.02
C ARG A 219 -11.09 -18.12 6.42
N GLU A 220 -11.28 -19.02 7.37
CA GLU A 220 -11.51 -18.72 8.78
C GLU A 220 -10.33 -17.98 9.39
N GLU A 221 -9.09 -18.39 9.09
CA GLU A 221 -7.87 -17.72 9.57
C GLU A 221 -7.74 -16.29 9.06
N ILE A 222 -8.04 -16.07 7.77
CA ILE A 222 -8.02 -14.73 7.15
C ILE A 222 -9.13 -13.86 7.74
N ASP A 223 -10.35 -14.38 7.87
CA ASP A 223 -11.49 -13.63 8.38
C ASP A 223 -11.32 -13.27 9.87
N ALA A 224 -10.73 -14.17 10.68
CA ALA A 224 -10.33 -13.90 12.06
C ALA A 224 -9.29 -12.78 12.13
N THR A 225 -8.24 -12.87 11.32
CA THR A 225 -7.19 -11.83 11.24
C THR A 225 -7.79 -10.48 10.83
N LEU A 226 -8.65 -10.45 9.80
CA LEU A 226 -9.32 -9.21 9.37
C LEU A 226 -10.21 -8.62 10.47
N SER A 227 -10.88 -9.47 11.24
CA SER A 227 -11.72 -9.05 12.37
C SER A 227 -10.88 -8.39 13.48
N GLU A 228 -9.70 -8.93 13.79
CA GLU A 228 -8.76 -8.32 14.74
C GLU A 228 -8.25 -6.97 14.25
N LEU A 229 -7.80 -6.89 13.00
CA LEU A 229 -7.30 -5.65 12.41
C LEU A 229 -8.41 -4.58 12.29
N HIS A 230 -9.67 -5.01 12.17
CA HIS A 230 -10.83 -4.11 12.26
C HIS A 230 -10.99 -3.50 13.65
N LYS A 231 -10.76 -4.27 14.73
CA LYS A 231 -10.77 -3.75 16.11
C LYS A 231 -9.65 -2.75 16.34
N GLU A 232 -8.50 -2.97 15.72
CA GLU A 232 -7.35 -2.04 15.70
C GLU A 232 -7.56 -0.83 14.76
N GLN A 233 -8.72 -0.73 14.11
CA GLN A 233 -9.09 0.35 13.18
C GLN A 233 -8.13 0.52 11.99
N LEU A 234 -7.41 -0.53 11.62
CA LEU A 234 -6.50 -0.47 10.47
C LEU A 234 -7.31 -0.37 9.18
N ARG A 235 -7.01 0.66 8.38
CA ARG A 235 -7.71 0.93 7.11
C ARG A 235 -7.63 -0.24 6.13
N LEU A 236 -6.55 -1.03 6.20
CA LEU A 236 -6.37 -2.24 5.39
C LEU A 236 -7.58 -3.18 5.54
N ALA A 237 -8.02 -3.46 6.76
CA ALA A 237 -9.09 -4.41 7.03
C ALA A 237 -10.40 -3.99 6.37
N SER A 238 -10.78 -2.71 6.51
CA SER A 238 -12.02 -2.17 5.93
C SER A 238 -12.03 -2.00 4.41
N LYS A 239 -10.85 -1.95 3.77
CA LYS A 239 -10.72 -1.68 2.33
C LYS A 239 -10.32 -2.89 1.51
N LEU A 240 -9.92 -3.99 2.14
CA LEU A 240 -9.43 -5.18 1.45
C LEU A 240 -10.59 -5.93 0.76
N PRO A 241 -10.54 -6.14 -0.56
CA PRO A 241 -11.53 -6.96 -1.24
C PRO A 241 -11.22 -8.45 -1.04
N ALA A 242 -11.78 -9.05 0.02
CA ALA A 242 -11.53 -10.46 0.40
C ALA A 242 -11.72 -11.44 -0.77
N LYS A 243 -12.78 -11.28 -1.58
CA LYS A 243 -13.01 -12.12 -2.78
C LYS A 243 -11.83 -12.12 -3.75
N ALA A 244 -11.18 -10.98 -3.95
CA ALA A 244 -10.03 -10.86 -4.84
C ALA A 244 -8.75 -11.45 -4.23
N LEU A 245 -8.62 -11.45 -2.90
CA LEU A 245 -7.52 -12.13 -2.22
C LEU A 245 -7.64 -13.65 -2.40
N PHE A 246 -8.81 -14.22 -2.13
CA PHE A 246 -9.03 -15.66 -2.27
C PHE A 246 -8.89 -16.15 -3.72
N SER A 247 -9.40 -15.36 -4.70
CA SER A 247 -9.20 -15.71 -6.11
C SER A 247 -7.71 -15.77 -6.47
N ARG A 248 -6.91 -14.82 -5.97
CA ARG A 248 -5.46 -14.80 -6.19
C ARG A 248 -4.71 -15.92 -5.47
N LEU A 249 -5.09 -16.24 -4.23
CA LEU A 249 -4.50 -17.36 -3.49
C LEU A 249 -4.74 -18.70 -4.21
N GLY A 250 -5.95 -18.88 -4.78
CA GLY A 250 -6.28 -20.06 -5.59
C GLY A 250 -5.50 -20.15 -6.91
N GLU A 251 -5.13 -19.02 -7.52
CA GLU A 251 -4.26 -18.98 -8.71
C GLU A 251 -2.81 -19.32 -8.35
N THR A 252 -2.26 -18.75 -7.28
CA THR A 252 -0.88 -19.00 -6.85
C THR A 252 -0.64 -20.45 -6.45
N GLY A 253 -1.65 -21.12 -5.85
CA GLY A 253 -1.55 -22.55 -5.50
C GLY A 253 -1.47 -23.49 -6.70
N LYS A 254 -1.97 -23.06 -7.87
CA LYS A 254 -1.87 -23.83 -9.13
C LYS A 254 -0.53 -23.64 -9.84
N SER A 255 0.07 -22.46 -9.73
CA SER A 255 1.36 -22.15 -10.39
C SER A 255 2.58 -22.80 -9.72
N THR A 256 2.48 -23.20 -8.45
CA THR A 256 3.56 -23.92 -7.74
C THR A 256 3.50 -25.44 -7.92
N ALA A 257 2.52 -25.95 -8.66
CA ALA A 257 2.32 -27.38 -8.92
C ALA A 257 2.71 -27.81 -10.36
N SER A 258 3.30 -26.90 -11.14
CA SER A 258 3.90 -27.16 -12.47
C SER A 258 5.40 -26.92 -12.41
#